data_AF-A0A2E8KK87-F1
#
_entry.id   AF-A0A2E8KK87-F1
#
_cell.length_a   1.000
_cell.length_b   1.000
_cell.length_c   1.000
_cell.angle_alpha   90.00
_cell.angle_beta   90.00
_cell.angle_gamma   90.00
#
_symmetry.space_group_name_H-M   'P 1'
#
loop_
_entity.id
_entity.type
_entity.pdbx_description
1 polymer ?
#
loop_
_entity_poly.entity_id
_entity_poly.type
_entity_poly.pdbx_seq_one_letter_code
_entity_poly.pdbx_strand_id
1 'polypeptide(L)' 'MSKSVSFAGMVVSGIVSILFMADLAVAIPFSRVSVLADIGFILSSAILAYLSWSALMSRAEE' A
#
# COMPACT_ATOMS: atom_id res chain seq x y z
N MET A 1 5.20 -0.80 -19.62
CA MET A 1 4.02 -1.17 -18.79
C MET A 1 2.97 -0.10 -18.95
N SER A 2 1.68 -0.43 -18.93
CA SER A 2 0.61 0.58 -19.01
C SER A 2 0.64 1.48 -17.77
N LYS A 3 0.43 2.80 -17.94
CA LYS A 3 0.25 3.76 -16.83
C LYS A 3 -0.84 3.30 -15.85
N SER A 4 -1.82 2.53 -16.33
CA SER A 4 -2.88 1.93 -15.53
C SER A 4 -2.37 1.02 -14.42
N VAL A 5 -1.24 0.31 -14.64
CA VAL A 5 -0.70 -0.64 -13.65
C VAL A 5 -0.09 0.11 -12.46
N SER A 6 0.70 1.15 -12.72
CA SER A 6 1.27 1.99 -11.65
C SER A 6 0.17 2.71 -10.86
N PHE A 7 -0.87 3.19 -11.54
CA PHE A 7 -2.00 3.83 -10.87
C PHE A 7 -2.79 2.83 -10.01
N ALA A 8 -3.05 1.63 -10.51
CA ALA A 8 -3.67 0.56 -9.74
C ALA A 8 -2.83 0.21 -8.50
N GLY A 9 -1.50 0.12 -8.64
CA GLY A 9 -0.57 -0.12 -7.52
C GLY A 9 -0.65 0.96 -6.44
N MET A 10 -0.76 2.23 -6.82
CA MET A 10 -0.95 3.33 -5.88
C MET A 10 -2.30 3.25 -5.15
N VAL A 11 -3.39 2.97 -5.86
CA VAL A 11 -4.73 2.85 -5.23
C VAL A 11 -4.76 1.69 -4.25
N VAL A 12 -4.28 0.51 -4.67
CA VAL A 12 -4.27 -0.69 -3.83
C VAL A 12 -3.38 -0.49 -2.60
N SER A 13 -2.18 0.06 -2.76
CA SER A 13 -1.31 0.33 -1.61
C SER A 13 -1.92 1.32 -0.61
N GLY A 14 -2.61 2.36 -1.09
CA GLY A 14 -3.34 3.29 -0.22
C GLY A 14 -4.43 2.59 0.60
N ILE A 15 -5.26 1.76 -0.03
CA ILE A 15 -6.32 1.02 0.66
C ILE A 15 -5.71 0.05 1.69
N VAL A 16 -4.71 -0.73 1.30
CA VAL A 16 -4.05 -1.70 2.19
C VAL A 16 -3.42 -0.99 3.39
N SER A 17 -2.72 0.12 3.17
CA SER A 17 -2.10 0.90 4.24
C SER A 17 -3.14 1.38 5.25
N ILE A 18 -4.27 1.94 4.77
CA ILE A 18 -5.36 2.41 5.63
C ILE A 18 -5.97 1.25 6.43
N LEU A 19 -6.27 0.12 5.79
CA LEU A 19 -6.90 -1.02 6.45
C LEU A 19 -6.04 -1.60 7.57
N PHE A 20 -4.74 -1.81 7.32
CA PHE A 20 -3.85 -2.39 8.33
C PHE A 20 -3.37 -1.38 9.36
N MET A 21 -3.29 -0.08 9.04
CA MET A 21 -3.14 0.95 10.08
C MET A 21 -4.37 1.02 10.99
N ALA A 22 -5.58 0.92 10.43
CA ALA A 22 -6.80 0.88 11.22
C ALA A 22 -6.86 -0.39 12.09
N ASP A 23 -6.50 -1.55 11.55
CA ASP A 23 -6.50 -2.79 12.32
C ASP A 23 -5.46 -2.76 13.46
N LEU A 24 -4.28 -2.19 13.19
CA LEU A 24 -3.26 -2.00 14.23
C LEU A 24 -3.74 -1.01 15.31
N ALA A 25 -4.40 0.09 14.93
CA ALA A 25 -4.84 1.13 15.86
C ALA A 25 -6.06 0.74 16.70
N VAL A 26 -7.11 0.20 16.08
CA VAL A 26 -8.43 -0.04 16.70
C VAL A 26 -8.94 -1.48 16.57
N ALA A 27 -8.17 -2.41 15.99
CA ALA A 27 -8.56 -3.81 15.79
C ALA A 27 -9.82 -4.00 14.94
N ILE A 28 -10.05 -3.09 13.98
CA ILE A 28 -11.11 -3.18 12.97
C ILE A 28 -10.43 -2.97 11.62
N PRO A 29 -10.69 -3.78 10.58
CA PRO A 29 -11.75 -4.79 10.46
C PRO A 29 -11.33 -6.25 10.75
N PHE A 30 -10.06 -6.53 11.00
CA PHE A 30 -9.54 -7.89 11.10
C PHE A 30 -9.33 -8.36 12.55
N SER A 31 -9.72 -7.57 13.54
CA SER A 31 -9.60 -7.92 14.97
C SER A 31 -8.16 -8.16 15.43
N ARG A 32 -7.17 -7.53 14.77
CA ARG A 32 -5.74 -7.63 15.13
C ARG A 32 -5.29 -9.08 15.32
N VAL A 33 -5.62 -9.95 14.36
CA VAL A 33 -5.27 -11.38 14.41
C VAL A 33 -3.76 -11.61 14.59
N SER A 34 -2.93 -10.73 14.02
CA SER A 34 -1.48 -10.75 14.24
C SER A 34 -0.87 -9.37 14.03
N VAL A 35 -0.27 -8.81 15.09
CA VAL A 35 0.46 -7.54 15.02
C VAL A 35 1.62 -7.60 14.01
N LEU A 36 2.26 -8.76 13.88
CA LEU A 36 3.33 -8.95 12.90
C LEU A 36 2.80 -8.89 11.47
N ALA A 37 1.59 -9.42 11.23
CA ALA A 37 0.93 -9.31 9.93
C ALA A 37 0.59 -7.86 9.63
N ASP A 38 0.03 -7.12 10.58
CA ASP A 38 -0.33 -5.70 10.39
C ASP A 38 0.89 -4.86 10.01
N ILE A 39 1.98 -5.00 10.76
CA ILE A 39 3.25 -4.31 10.46
C ILE A 39 3.80 -4.75 9.10
N GLY A 40 3.75 -6.05 8.79
CA GLY A 40 4.22 -6.58 7.51
C GLY A 40 3.45 -6.03 6.32
N PHE A 41 2.12 -5.92 6.43
CA PHE A 41 1.27 -5.35 5.38
C PHE A 41 1.43 -3.84 5.26
N ILE A 42 1.56 -3.11 6.38
CA ILE A 42 1.87 -1.68 6.36
C ILE A 42 3.19 -1.44 5.62
N LEU A 43 4.26 -2.16 5.98
CA LEU A 43 5.56 -2.03 5.33
C LEU A 43 5.50 -2.38 3.83
N SER A 44 4.84 -3.50 3.50
CA SER A 44 4.67 -3.93 2.11
C SER A 44 3.89 -2.91 1.28
N SER A 45 2.84 -2.31 1.85
CA SER A 45 2.05 -1.27 1.19
C SER A 45 2.86 0.00 0.96
N ALA A 46 3.71 0.40 1.90
CA ALA A 46 4.60 1.56 1.76
C ALA A 46 5.62 1.34 0.62
N ILE A 47 6.23 0.16 0.54
CA ILE A 47 7.14 -0.21 -0.55
C ILE A 47 6.41 -0.17 -1.89
N LEU A 48 5.21 -0.78 -1.97
CA LEU A 48 4.41 -0.79 -3.19
C LEU A 48 4.02 0.62 -3.64
N ALA A 49 3.63 1.50 -2.71
CA ALA A 49 3.33 2.89 -2.99
C ALA A 49 4.55 3.62 -3.56
N TYR A 50 5.72 3.46 -2.93
CA TYR A 50 6.97 4.07 -3.38
C TYR A 50 7.37 3.61 -4.78
N LEU A 51 7.31 2.29 -5.04
CA LEU A 51 7.65 1.74 -6.36
C LEU A 51 6.65 2.18 -7.44
N SER A 52 5.35 2.21 -7.11
CA SER A 52 4.30 2.64 -8.04
C SER A 52 4.44 4.13 -8.39
N TRP A 53 4.74 4.97 -7.40
CA TRP A 53 5.03 6.39 -7.58
C TRP A 53 6.28 6.61 -8.43
N SER A 54 7.38 5.95 -8.08
CA SER A 54 8.65 6.07 -8.81
C SER A 54 8.51 5.65 -10.27
N ALA A 55 7.77 4.55 -10.52
CA ALA A 55 7.48 4.09 -11.87
C ALA A 55 6.57 5.05 -12.65
N LEU A 56 5.67 5.78 -11.98
CA LEU A 56 4.84 6.79 -12.62
C LEU A 56 5.66 8.05 -12.96
N MET A 57 6.51 8.50 -12.03
CA MET A 57 7.34 9.69 -12.19
C MET A 57 8.40 9.52 -13.28
N SER A 58 9.05 8.36 -13.34
CA SER A 58 10.00 8.01 -14.42
C SER A 58 9.39 8.11 -15.82
N ARG A 59 8.05 8.08 -15.96
CA ARG A 59 7.34 8.25 -17.24
C ARG A 59 6.86 9.67 -17.51
N ALA A 60 6.94 10.56 -16.52
CA ALA A 60 6.61 11.97 -16.70
C ALA A 60 7.79 12.76 -17.31
N GLU A 61 8.99 12.20 -17.24
CA GLU A 61 10.23 12.76 -17.80
C GLU A 61 10.50 12.31 -19.25
N GLU A 62 9.70 11.35 -19.77
CA GLU A 62 9.68 10.90 -21.18
C GLU A 62 8.67 11.71 -22.02
#